data_AF-A0A0B5BE81-F1
#
_entry.id   AF-A0A0B5BE81-F1
#
_cell.length_a   1.000
_cell.length_b   1.000
_cell.length_c   1.000
_cell.angle_alpha   90.00
_cell.angle_beta   90.00
_cell.angle_gamma   90.00
#
_symmetry.space_group_name_H-M   'P 1'
#
loop_
_entity.id
_entity.type
_entity.pdbx_description
1 polymer ?
#
loop_
_entity_poly.entity_id
_entity_poly.type
_entity_poly.pdbx_seq_one_letter_code
_entity_poly.pdbx_strand_id
1 'polypeptide(L)'
;MAAVIQDATLRGYAKATIGEAFGRYRYLKKKEWSETRGARGTFYVDFVGLSPAGWFDFTARRNGIASRGIEVKFVVHPDGSYEVGMVSKVVVKTDGKTYRYPQADVTSILDAVYANREIGY
;
A
#
# COMPACT_ATOMS: atom_id res chain seq x y z
N MET A 1 8.31 -10.46 -10.74
CA MET A 1 7.73 -10.95 -9.47
C MET A 1 6.46 -10.19 -9.04
N ALA A 2 6.26 -8.92 -9.42
CA ALA A 2 5.03 -8.19 -9.08
C ALA A 2 3.73 -8.91 -9.51
N ALA A 3 3.70 -9.52 -10.71
CA ALA A 3 2.57 -10.34 -11.16
C ALA A 3 2.33 -11.56 -10.23
N VAL A 4 3.41 -12.22 -9.76
CA VAL A 4 3.32 -13.36 -8.83
C VAL A 4 2.66 -12.94 -7.51
N ILE A 5 3.01 -11.76 -6.98
CA ILE A 5 2.34 -11.22 -5.78
C ILE A 5 0.90 -10.81 -6.08
N GLN A 6 0.64 -10.19 -7.23
CA GLN A 6 -0.71 -9.77 -7.59
C GLN A 6 -1.67 -10.96 -7.77
N ASP A 7 -1.19 -12.10 -8.24
CA ASP A 7 -1.99 -13.32 -8.40
C ASP A 7 -2.06 -14.18 -7.11
N ALA A 8 -1.26 -13.84 -6.10
CA ALA A 8 -1.22 -14.57 -4.82
C ALA A 8 -2.35 -14.16 -3.86
N THR A 9 -2.65 -15.04 -2.89
CA THR A 9 -3.64 -14.77 -1.84
C THR A 9 -2.94 -14.61 -0.49
N LEU A 10 -3.19 -13.51 0.21
CA LEU A 10 -2.56 -13.33 1.52
C LEU A 10 -3.18 -14.27 2.56
N ARG A 11 -2.35 -14.88 3.42
CA ARG A 11 -2.83 -15.73 4.53
C ARG A 11 -3.82 -14.94 5.40
N GLY A 12 -5.00 -15.52 5.64
CA GLY A 12 -6.11 -14.84 6.33
C GLY A 12 -7.08 -14.10 5.39
N TYR A 13 -6.73 -13.94 4.10
CA TYR A 13 -7.51 -13.20 3.10
C TYR A 13 -7.74 -14.01 1.81
N ALA A 14 -8.11 -15.29 1.93
CA ALA A 14 -8.24 -16.21 0.79
C ALA A 14 -9.38 -15.89 -0.21
N LYS A 15 -10.19 -14.85 0.03
CA LYS A 15 -11.37 -14.52 -0.79
C LYS A 15 -11.05 -13.72 -2.05
N ALA A 16 -9.86 -13.15 -2.15
CA ALA A 16 -9.41 -12.36 -3.30
C ALA A 16 -7.89 -12.40 -3.37
N THR A 17 -7.33 -12.24 -4.57
CA THR A 17 -5.88 -12.07 -4.69
C THR A 17 -5.45 -10.70 -4.16
N ILE A 18 -4.16 -10.55 -3.86
CA ILE A 18 -3.58 -9.27 -3.45
C ILE A 18 -3.82 -8.24 -4.56
N GLY A 19 -3.59 -8.60 -5.83
CA GLY A 19 -3.80 -7.72 -6.97
C GLY A 19 -5.26 -7.26 -7.09
N GLU A 20 -6.23 -8.17 -6.92
CA GLU A 20 -7.66 -7.86 -6.94
C GLU A 20 -8.06 -6.93 -5.80
N ALA A 21 -7.67 -7.26 -4.56
CA ALA A 21 -8.05 -6.49 -3.38
C ALA A 21 -7.51 -5.05 -3.44
N PHE A 22 -6.24 -4.90 -3.81
CA PHE A 22 -5.59 -3.60 -3.92
C PHE A 22 -6.04 -2.84 -5.18
N GLY A 23 -6.28 -3.54 -6.29
CA GLY A 23 -6.80 -2.98 -7.54
C GLY A 23 -8.20 -2.40 -7.40
N ARG A 24 -9.11 -3.11 -6.70
CA ARG A 24 -10.50 -2.66 -6.49
C ARG A 24 -10.66 -1.63 -5.36
N TYR A 25 -9.62 -1.37 -4.57
CA TYR A 25 -9.71 -0.48 -3.42
C TYR A 25 -10.03 0.95 -3.86
N ARG A 26 -11.25 1.42 -3.55
CA ARG A 26 -11.86 2.60 -4.19
C ARG A 26 -11.36 3.95 -3.66
N TYR A 27 -10.78 3.95 -2.47
CA TYR A 27 -10.34 5.17 -1.78
C TYR A 27 -8.96 5.67 -2.26
N LEU A 28 -8.28 4.86 -3.09
CA LEU A 28 -7.05 5.24 -3.78
C LEU A 28 -7.35 5.59 -5.24
N LYS A 29 -6.83 6.74 -5.69
CA LYS A 29 -6.95 7.21 -7.07
C LYS A 29 -5.76 6.82 -7.93
N LYS A 30 -4.57 6.77 -7.33
CA LYS A 30 -3.35 6.29 -7.96
C LYS A 30 -2.91 5.00 -7.28
N LYS A 31 -2.52 4.01 -8.07
CA LYS A 31 -2.05 2.70 -7.61
C LYS A 31 -0.85 2.33 -8.45
N GLU A 32 0.29 2.16 -7.81
CA GLU A 32 1.55 1.86 -8.45
C GLU A 32 2.18 0.64 -7.79
N TRP A 33 2.80 -0.20 -8.61
CA TRP A 33 3.55 -1.35 -8.16
C TRP A 33 5.00 -1.15 -8.61
N SER A 34 5.94 -1.36 -7.69
CA SER A 34 7.36 -1.36 -8.00
C SER A 34 8.03 -2.59 -7.44
N GLU A 35 8.97 -3.14 -8.18
CA GLU A 35 9.75 -4.31 -7.77
C GLU A 35 11.20 -3.91 -7.54
N THR A 36 11.76 -4.37 -6.44
CA THR A 36 13.18 -4.17 -6.11
C THR A 36 13.82 -5.51 -5.78
N ARG A 37 14.93 -5.82 -6.44
CA ARG A 37 15.71 -7.02 -6.13
C ARG A 37 16.51 -6.79 -4.85
N GLY A 38 16.31 -7.67 -3.87
CA GLY A 38 17.06 -7.71 -2.62
C GLY A 38 18.31 -8.58 -2.71
N ALA A 39 18.97 -8.75 -1.56
CA ALA A 39 20.09 -9.66 -1.43
C ALA A 39 19.63 -11.14 -1.49
N ARG A 40 20.55 -12.03 -1.92
CA ARG A 40 20.38 -13.49 -1.84
C ARG A 40 19.09 -14.02 -2.50
N GLY A 41 18.63 -13.38 -3.58
CA GLY A 41 17.46 -13.84 -4.34
C GLY A 41 16.10 -13.42 -3.75
N THR A 42 16.09 -12.62 -2.68
CA THR A 42 14.86 -12.02 -2.15
C THR A 42 14.38 -10.93 -3.10
N PHE A 43 13.05 -10.81 -3.29
CA PHE A 43 12.44 -9.70 -4.02
C PHE A 43 11.50 -8.92 -3.11
N TYR A 44 11.49 -7.61 -3.29
CA TYR A 44 10.53 -6.73 -2.64
C TYR A 44 9.55 -6.23 -3.70
N VAL A 45 8.26 -6.36 -3.40
CA VAL A 45 7.20 -5.80 -4.22
C VAL A 45 6.50 -4.73 -3.38
N ASP A 46 6.64 -3.48 -3.79
CA ASP A 46 6.04 -2.33 -3.13
C ASP A 46 4.78 -1.93 -3.89
N PHE A 47 3.65 -1.88 -3.17
CA PHE A 47 2.44 -1.23 -3.64
C PHE A 47 2.39 0.18 -3.04
N VAL A 48 2.21 1.20 -3.87
CA VAL A 48 1.95 2.57 -3.42
C VAL A 48 0.59 3.01 -3.93
N GLY A 49 -0.28 3.32 -2.97
CA GLY A 49 -1.62 3.82 -3.19
C GLY A 49 -1.74 5.26 -2.75
N LEU A 50 -2.20 6.18 -3.61
CA LEU A 50 -2.39 7.59 -3.25
C LEU A 50 -3.80 8.08 -3.58
N SER A 51 -4.28 9.00 -2.75
CA SER A 51 -5.52 9.74 -2.90
C SER A 51 -5.23 11.24 -2.72
N PRO A 52 -5.59 12.10 -3.67
CA PRO A 52 -5.42 13.54 -3.53
C PRO A 52 -6.11 14.07 -2.28
N ALA A 53 -5.54 15.09 -1.65
CA ALA A 53 -6.26 15.85 -0.65
C ALA A 53 -7.51 16.47 -1.32
N GLY A 54 -8.69 16.15 -0.78
CA GLY A 54 -9.95 16.68 -1.29
C GLY A 54 -9.97 18.21 -1.23
N TRP A 55 -10.70 18.85 -2.14
CA TRP A 55 -10.70 20.32 -2.23
C TRP A 55 -11.19 21.01 -0.94
N PHE A 56 -12.05 20.30 -0.19
CA PHE A 56 -12.62 20.70 1.10
C PHE A 56 -11.86 20.14 2.32
N ASP A 57 -10.74 19.44 2.14
CA ASP A 57 -9.87 19.00 3.25
C ASP A 57 -8.94 20.17 3.64
N PHE A 58 -9.54 21.19 4.28
CA PHE A 58 -8.85 22.42 4.68
C PHE A 58 -7.68 22.14 5.63
N THR A 59 -7.79 21.10 6.47
CA THR A 59 -6.71 20.64 7.35
C THR A 59 -5.52 20.11 6.55
N ALA A 60 -5.76 19.25 5.56
CA ALA A 60 -4.70 18.76 4.67
C ALA A 60 -4.04 19.90 3.89
N ARG A 61 -4.82 20.85 3.37
CA ARG A 61 -4.29 22.02 2.64
C ARG A 61 -3.47 22.94 3.54
N ARG A 62 -3.93 23.24 4.76
CA ARG A 62 -3.18 24.03 5.75
C ARG A 62 -1.85 23.38 6.10
N ASN A 63 -1.81 22.04 6.12
CA ASN A 63 -0.60 21.27 6.39
C ASN A 63 0.25 21.02 5.13
N GLY A 64 -0.09 21.62 3.98
CA GLY A 64 0.64 21.46 2.72
C GLY A 64 0.62 20.03 2.17
N ILE A 65 -0.43 19.25 2.44
CA ILE A 65 -0.57 17.86 1.96
C ILE A 65 -1.26 17.88 0.59
N ALA A 66 -0.57 17.35 -0.42
CA ALA A 66 -1.09 17.19 -1.78
C ALA A 66 -1.84 15.85 -1.94
N SER A 67 -1.30 14.77 -1.38
CA SER A 67 -1.97 13.46 -1.36
C SER A 67 -1.61 12.64 -0.13
N ARG A 68 -2.50 11.73 0.24
CA ARG A 68 -2.33 10.76 1.32
C ARG A 68 -2.63 9.36 0.83
N GLY A 69 -2.08 8.36 1.49
CA GLY A 69 -2.31 6.99 1.08
C GLY A 69 -1.54 5.97 1.90
N ILE A 70 -1.32 4.82 1.29
CA ILE A 70 -0.63 3.69 1.90
C ILE A 70 0.47 3.17 0.99
N GLU A 71 1.50 2.62 1.60
CA GLU A 71 2.52 1.83 0.96
C GLU A 71 2.55 0.47 1.66
N VAL A 72 2.51 -0.61 0.89
CA VAL A 72 2.60 -1.98 1.40
C VAL A 72 3.76 -2.66 0.72
N LYS A 73 4.76 -3.06 1.51
CA LYS A 73 5.93 -3.80 1.07
C LYS A 73 5.71 -5.29 1.29
N PHE A 74 5.68 -6.05 0.22
CA PHE A 74 5.70 -7.50 0.23
C PHE A 74 7.13 -7.99 0.08
N VAL A 75 7.50 -8.98 0.87
CA VAL A 75 8.77 -9.70 0.77
C VAL A 75 8.49 -11.04 0.12
N VAL A 76 9.23 -11.37 -0.93
CA VAL A 76 9.19 -12.66 -1.61
C VAL A 76 10.53 -13.34 -1.44
N HIS A 77 10.52 -14.46 -0.74
CA HIS A 77 11.72 -15.25 -0.45
C HIS A 77 12.08 -16.18 -1.61
N PRO A 78 13.34 -16.65 -1.72
CA PRO A 78 13.77 -17.53 -2.80
C PRO A 78 13.01 -18.87 -2.89
N ASP A 79 12.41 -19.32 -1.79
CA ASP A 79 11.57 -20.52 -1.73
C ASP A 79 10.14 -20.32 -2.27
N GLY A 80 9.82 -19.10 -2.73
CA GLY A 80 8.51 -18.70 -3.23
C GLY A 80 7.51 -18.31 -2.14
N SER A 81 7.90 -18.39 -0.86
CA SER A 81 7.08 -17.86 0.23
C SER A 81 7.06 -16.33 0.19
N TYR A 82 5.96 -15.75 0.66
CA TYR A 82 5.79 -14.30 0.70
C TYR A 82 5.06 -13.84 1.96
N GLU A 83 5.37 -12.62 2.36
CA GLU A 83 4.79 -11.98 3.54
C GLU A 83 4.68 -10.46 3.37
N VAL A 84 3.88 -9.82 4.21
CA VAL A 84 3.85 -8.36 4.32
C VAL A 84 4.97 -7.94 5.27
N GLY A 85 6.01 -7.32 4.71
CA GLY A 85 7.17 -6.85 5.48
C GLY A 85 6.92 -5.50 6.15
N MET A 86 6.15 -4.61 5.52
CA MET A 86 5.85 -3.29 6.10
C MET A 86 4.60 -2.70 5.49
N VAL A 87 3.83 -1.99 6.32
CA VAL A 87 2.80 -1.05 5.86
C VAL A 87 3.15 0.34 6.36
N SER A 88 3.11 1.33 5.48
CA SER A 88 3.38 2.72 5.81
C SER A 88 2.24 3.62 5.34
N LYS A 89 1.91 4.63 6.14
CA LYS A 89 1.12 5.77 5.68
C LYS A 89 2.00 6.67 4.83
N VAL A 90 1.55 7.00 3.63
CA VAL A 90 2.27 7.90 2.72
C VAL A 90 1.59 9.26 2.71
N VAL A 91 2.40 10.31 2.88
CA VAL A 91 1.96 11.70 2.78
C VAL A 91 2.86 12.40 1.78
N VAL A 92 2.30 12.84 0.67
CA VAL A 92 2.99 13.66 -0.31
C VAL A 92 2.61 15.11 -0.06
N LYS A 93 3.61 15.96 0.17
CA LYS A 93 3.44 17.39 0.35
C LYS A 93 3.36 18.12 -1.00
N THR A 94 2.85 19.34 -0.98
CA THR A 94 2.78 20.22 -2.16
C THR A 94 4.15 20.60 -2.71
N ASP A 95 5.21 20.50 -1.91
CA ASP A 95 6.62 20.69 -2.32
C ASP A 95 7.24 19.44 -2.97
N GLY A 96 6.46 18.37 -3.15
CA GLY A 96 6.91 17.10 -3.73
C GLY A 96 7.56 16.14 -2.74
N LYS A 97 7.79 16.54 -1.49
CA LYS A 97 8.37 15.64 -0.48
C LYS A 97 7.38 14.55 -0.09
N THR A 98 7.87 13.32 -0.09
CA THR A 98 7.10 12.14 0.31
C THR A 98 7.57 11.66 1.67
N TYR A 99 6.65 11.63 2.63
CA TYR A 99 6.87 11.12 3.97
C TYR A 99 6.19 9.78 4.12
N ARG A 100 6.90 8.83 4.73
CA ARG A 100 6.41 7.47 5.02
C ARG A 100 6.45 7.26 6.51
N TYR A 101 5.31 6.86 7.07
CA TYR A 101 5.15 6.60 8.49
C TYR A 101 4.77 5.13 8.67
N PRO A 102 5.69 4.26 9.10
CA PRO A 102 5.38 2.86 9.38
C PRO A 102 4.19 2.73 10.33
N GLN A 103 3.30 1.80 10.04
CA GLN A 103 2.08 1.54 10.81
C GLN A 103 2.26 0.24 11.59
N ALA A 104 2.00 0.29 12.89
CA ALA A 104 2.03 -0.89 13.74
C ALA A 104 0.82 -1.80 13.49
N ASP A 105 -0.35 -1.21 13.20
CA ASP A 105 -1.59 -1.95 12.92
C ASP A 105 -1.72 -2.28 11.44
N VAL A 106 -0.91 -3.23 10.99
CA VAL A 106 -0.91 -3.76 9.61
C VAL A 106 -2.24 -4.45 9.31
N THR A 107 -2.79 -5.22 10.26
CA THR A 107 -3.99 -6.02 10.08
C THR A 107 -5.22 -5.16 9.80
N SER A 108 -5.43 -4.08 10.56
CA SER A 108 -6.57 -3.18 10.34
C SER A 108 -6.54 -2.53 8.96
N ILE A 109 -5.35 -2.15 8.47
CA ILE A 109 -5.18 -1.60 7.13
C ILE A 109 -5.50 -2.63 6.06
N LEU A 110 -4.99 -3.86 6.19
CA LEU A 110 -5.27 -4.93 5.25
C LEU A 110 -6.76 -5.30 5.27
N ASP A 111 -7.38 -5.42 6.44
CA ASP A 111 -8.83 -5.64 6.58
C ASP A 111 -9.64 -4.57 5.87
N ALA A 112 -9.24 -3.30 5.98
CA ALA A 112 -9.88 -2.20 5.28
C ALA A 112 -9.72 -2.33 3.76
N VAL A 113 -8.53 -2.64 3.25
CA VAL A 113 -8.29 -2.84 1.81
C VAL A 113 -9.11 -4.02 1.27
N TYR A 114 -9.03 -5.19 1.92
CA TYR A 114 -9.73 -6.39 1.47
C TYR A 114 -11.25 -6.28 1.58
N ALA A 115 -11.76 -5.58 2.60
CA ALA A 115 -13.18 -5.28 2.75
C ALA A 115 -13.64 -4.04 1.95
N ASN A 116 -12.73 -3.35 1.25
CA ASN A 116 -12.98 -2.10 0.55
C ASN A 116 -13.65 -1.01 1.44
N ARG A 117 -13.16 -0.87 2.67
CA ARG A 117 -13.56 0.13 3.67
C ARG A 117 -12.51 1.23 3.78
N GLU A 118 -12.93 2.43 4.14
CA GLU A 118 -12.00 3.54 4.32
C GLU A 118 -11.00 3.24 5.45
N ILE A 119 -9.72 3.50 5.20
CA ILE A 119 -8.68 3.44 6.24
C ILE A 119 -8.78 4.71 7.08
N GLY A 120 -8.98 4.57 8.38
CA GLY A 120 -8.86 5.68 9.33
C GLY A 120 -7.40 6.13 9.40
N TYR A 121 -7.15 7.43 9.27
CA TYR A 121 -5.81 8.04 9.21
C TYR A 121 -5.54 9.00 10.36
#